data_AF-A0A812U4K2-F1
#
_entry.id   AF-A0A812U4K2-F1
#
_cell.length_a   1.000
_cell.length_b   1.000
_cell.length_c   1.000
_cell.angle_alpha   90.00
_cell.angle_beta   90.00
_cell.angle_gamma   90.00
#
_symmetry.space_group_name_H-M   'P 1'
#
loop_
_entity.id
_entity.type
_entity.pdbx_description
1 polymer ?
#
loop_
_entity_poly.entity_id
_entity_poly.type
_entity_poly.pdbx_seq_one_letter_code
_entity_poly.pdbx_strand_id
1 'polypeptide(L)'
;MSADLRGIEGSRHEEMSRMIPVAQASTPQRKTLGRGIKRRSAFRCGLCSFAGDSQLSLSMHMTQVHRPCNSKVATRSRCIEAELYRRLRLASPEQRKELLLRHLSQAQRAALERWILANNKGNGEMKDARRRLLKPCAKMAKLRHRRNAGITRRCRRLASGNTAFFYVAHASAGPFRLCTKSVRDFGVAVRHRRLLQAIKQEVSAKAHGCMPEHLSQIFARAVQEVSARVRQTPRDVGLSFAATVPAKYWIGRELHTPRYSAERMEAGLAAFRALCRARDQVYRGRSNRYSLYMFSSPMEMEAAWTQLREEYLRIWSEAGWDRKELQARLSRWEACRLPSRRSAVLASTRRLRDASPQSEAQLEEAEVKHAPSDSLLVSWGRLVGKKSRFSAQLWGPRGSRRLADI
;
A
#
# COMPACT_ATOMS: atom_id res chain seq x y z
N MET A 1 0.76 -25.36 -75.74
CA MET A 1 -0.26 -25.16 -76.79
C MET A 1 -1.55 -24.76 -76.10
N SER A 2 -2.08 -23.58 -76.46
CA SER A 2 -3.49 -23.14 -76.43
C SER A 2 -4.33 -23.35 -75.16
N ALA A 3 -5.14 -22.42 -74.66
CA ALA A 3 -5.54 -21.09 -75.10
C ALA A 3 -6.21 -20.33 -73.93
N ASP A 4 -6.36 -19.03 -74.14
CA ASP A 4 -7.08 -18.04 -73.35
C ASP A 4 -8.49 -18.42 -72.89
N LEU A 5 -8.88 -17.88 -71.73
CA LEU A 5 -10.17 -17.21 -71.54
C LEU A 5 -10.02 -16.08 -70.52
N ARG A 6 -9.83 -14.85 -71.02
CA ARG A 6 -10.14 -13.61 -70.30
C ARG A 6 -11.49 -13.09 -70.79
N GLY A 7 -12.29 -12.57 -69.87
CA GLY A 7 -13.36 -11.64 -70.18
C GLY A 7 -14.62 -11.90 -69.37
N ILE A 8 -14.84 -11.08 -68.33
CA ILE A 8 -16.13 -10.40 -68.08
C ILE A 8 -15.80 -9.03 -67.46
N GLU A 9 -15.88 -7.99 -68.28
CA GLU A 9 -16.08 -6.59 -67.87
C GLU A 9 -17.57 -6.36 -67.57
N GLY A 10 -17.90 -5.40 -66.69
CA GLY A 10 -19.26 -4.86 -66.63
C GLY A 10 -19.67 -4.08 -65.38
N SER A 11 -19.55 -2.75 -65.46
CA SER A 11 -20.38 -1.69 -64.84
C SER A 11 -20.40 -1.51 -63.31
N ARG A 12 -19.87 -0.43 -62.72
CA ARG A 12 -20.29 1.02 -62.72
C ARG A 12 -21.66 1.31 -62.08
N HIS A 13 -21.62 1.89 -60.87
CA HIS A 13 -22.23 3.16 -60.40
C HIS A 13 -21.94 3.24 -58.88
N GLU A 14 -21.19 4.22 -58.35
CA GLU A 14 -21.62 5.59 -57.97
C GLU A 14 -22.88 5.65 -57.10
N GLU A 15 -22.86 6.53 -56.09
CA GLU A 15 -23.83 6.72 -54.97
C GLU A 15 -23.64 5.76 -53.77
N MET A 16 -23.57 6.18 -52.50
CA MET A 16 -24.11 7.38 -51.87
C MET A 16 -23.34 7.67 -50.58
N SER A 17 -22.74 8.85 -50.50
CA SER A 17 -22.37 9.51 -49.26
C SER A 17 -23.62 9.76 -48.42
N ARG A 18 -23.86 8.92 -47.40
CA ARG A 18 -24.79 9.25 -46.31
C ARG A 18 -24.01 9.77 -45.11
N MET A 19 -23.94 11.10 -45.08
CA MET A 19 -23.75 11.90 -43.89
C MET A 19 -24.63 11.38 -42.75
N ILE A 20 -24.00 11.02 -41.63
CA ILE A 20 -24.70 10.91 -40.34
C ILE A 20 -24.73 12.32 -39.75
N PRO A 21 -25.90 12.93 -39.51
CA PRO A 21 -25.97 14.25 -38.91
C PRO A 21 -25.52 14.17 -37.44
N VAL A 22 -24.43 14.88 -37.15
CA VAL A 22 -24.03 15.24 -35.78
C VAL A 22 -25.05 16.24 -35.26
N ALA A 23 -26.00 15.75 -34.45
CA ALA A 23 -26.89 16.61 -33.69
C ALA A 23 -26.07 17.46 -32.72
N GLN A 24 -25.92 18.75 -33.04
CA GLN A 24 -25.42 19.76 -32.11
C GLN A 24 -26.44 19.93 -30.97
N ALA A 25 -26.16 19.29 -29.83
CA ALA A 25 -26.89 19.57 -28.61
C ALA A 25 -26.46 20.95 -28.07
N SER A 26 -27.31 21.94 -28.32
CA SER A 26 -27.27 23.27 -27.70
C SER A 26 -27.13 23.15 -26.19
N THR A 27 -26.07 23.74 -25.64
CA THR A 27 -25.81 23.86 -24.21
C THR A 27 -26.80 24.87 -23.61
N PRO A 28 -27.64 24.50 -22.61
CA PRO A 28 -28.49 25.48 -21.95
C PRO A 28 -27.66 26.36 -21.02
N GLN A 29 -27.72 27.67 -21.27
CA GLN A 29 -27.20 28.72 -20.38
C GLN A 29 -27.70 28.51 -18.95
N ARG A 30 -26.74 28.33 -18.04
CA ARG A 30 -27.00 28.12 -16.61
C ARG A 30 -27.24 29.48 -15.94
N LYS A 31 -28.51 29.87 -15.79
CA LYS A 31 -28.92 31.02 -14.97
C LYS A 31 -28.49 30.78 -13.50
N THR A 32 -27.68 31.69 -12.99
CA THR A 32 -27.28 31.78 -11.58
C THR A 32 -28.41 32.38 -10.74
N LEU A 33 -29.11 31.55 -9.98
CA LEU A 33 -30.08 31.99 -8.97
C LEU A 33 -29.56 31.76 -7.55
N GLY A 34 -29.42 32.88 -6.82
CA GLY A 34 -29.87 33.07 -5.44
C GLY A 34 -29.32 32.14 -4.36
N ARG A 35 -28.33 32.63 -3.61
CA ARG A 35 -27.92 32.06 -2.32
C ARG A 35 -28.99 32.32 -1.25
N GLY A 36 -29.79 31.31 -0.92
CA GLY A 36 -30.65 31.28 0.25
C GLY A 36 -29.95 30.69 1.48
N ILE A 37 -29.82 31.51 2.53
CA ILE A 37 -29.27 31.18 3.86
C ILE A 37 -30.08 30.04 4.50
N LYS A 38 -29.41 29.00 5.02
CA LYS A 38 -30.08 27.95 5.82
C LYS A 38 -29.42 27.76 7.19
N ARG A 39 -30.26 27.99 8.20
CA ARG A 39 -30.06 27.79 9.64
C ARG A 39 -29.74 26.32 9.94
N ARG A 40 -28.81 26.08 10.88
CA ARG A 40 -28.45 24.76 11.41
C ARG A 40 -29.30 24.46 12.64
N SER A 41 -30.12 23.42 12.60
CA SER A 41 -30.65 22.77 13.80
C SER A 41 -29.82 21.51 14.09
N ALA A 42 -29.33 21.42 15.33
CA ALA A 42 -28.58 20.28 15.83
C ALA A 42 -29.55 19.31 16.51
N PHE A 43 -29.57 18.05 16.05
CA PHE A 43 -30.22 16.97 16.77
C PHE A 43 -29.14 16.08 17.42
N ARG A 44 -29.17 16.04 18.75
CA ARG A 44 -28.43 15.09 19.60
C ARG A 44 -29.12 13.72 19.49
N CYS A 45 -28.33 12.64 19.45
CA CYS A 45 -28.81 11.28 19.61
C CYS A 45 -28.02 10.62 20.73
N GLY A 46 -28.74 10.09 21.72
CA GLY A 46 -28.27 9.59 23.00
C GLY A 46 -27.54 8.25 22.89
N LEU A 47 -26.61 8.08 23.83
CA LEU A 47 -25.89 6.85 24.14
C LEU A 47 -26.73 5.95 25.04
N CYS A 48 -26.64 4.63 24.83
CA CYS A 48 -26.92 3.61 25.84
C CYS A 48 -25.64 2.79 26.07
N SER A 49 -25.25 2.69 27.33
CA SER A 49 -24.12 1.90 27.83
C SER A 49 -24.51 0.44 28.03
N PHE A 50 -23.57 -0.49 27.89
CA PHE A 50 -23.62 -1.78 28.58
C PHE A 50 -22.20 -2.22 28.95
N ALA A 51 -22.02 -2.53 30.24
CA ALA A 51 -20.80 -3.02 30.86
C ALA A 51 -20.75 -4.56 30.81
N GLY A 52 -19.54 -5.10 30.92
CA GLY A 52 -19.30 -6.54 31.02
C GLY A 52 -17.84 -6.81 31.33
N ASP A 53 -17.56 -6.99 32.62
CA ASP A 53 -16.27 -7.39 33.18
C ASP A 53 -15.95 -8.86 32.87
N SER A 54 -14.66 -9.16 32.72
CA SER A 54 -14.13 -10.52 32.89
C SER A 54 -12.63 -10.44 33.20
N GLN A 55 -12.29 -10.83 34.43
CA GLN A 55 -10.94 -11.06 34.93
C GLN A 55 -10.38 -12.37 34.35
N LEU A 56 -9.12 -12.38 33.93
CA LEU A 56 -8.36 -13.62 33.74
C LEU A 56 -6.96 -13.46 34.34
N SER A 57 -6.69 -14.38 35.26
CA SER A 57 -5.43 -14.67 35.95
C SER A 57 -4.40 -15.25 34.97
N LEU A 58 -3.13 -14.82 35.09
CA LEU A 58 -1.98 -15.35 34.35
C LEU A 58 -0.83 -15.59 35.32
N SER A 59 -0.54 -16.87 35.56
CA SER A 59 0.66 -17.35 36.25
C SER A 59 1.83 -17.41 35.25
N MET A 60 3.03 -17.02 35.70
CA MET A 60 4.28 -17.07 34.93
C MET A 60 5.23 -18.10 35.52
N HIS A 61 5.62 -19.10 34.73
CA HIS A 61 6.83 -19.89 34.97
C HIS A 61 7.97 -19.39 34.08
N MET A 62 9.13 -19.13 34.70
CA MET A 62 10.38 -18.77 34.05
C MET A 62 11.27 -20.02 33.97
N THR A 63 11.62 -20.45 32.76
CA THR A 63 12.73 -21.38 32.53
C THR A 63 13.84 -20.68 31.75
N GLN A 64 15.07 -20.87 32.23
CA GLN A 64 16.30 -20.25 31.79
C GLN A 64 16.76 -20.78 30.42
N VAL A 65 17.34 -19.91 29.58
CA VAL A 65 18.12 -20.30 28.39
C VAL A 65 19.39 -19.45 28.27
N HIS A 66 20.45 -20.16 27.87
CA HIS A 66 21.82 -19.78 27.51
C HIS A 66 22.06 -18.41 26.84
N ARG A 67 23.28 -17.88 27.08
CA ARG A 67 23.87 -16.66 26.52
C ARG A 67 24.10 -16.74 25.00
N PRO A 68 23.88 -15.62 24.26
CA PRO A 68 24.91 -15.18 23.29
C PRO A 68 25.02 -13.65 23.02
N CYS A 69 26.25 -13.26 22.62
CA CYS A 69 26.75 -12.14 21.78
C CYS A 69 26.21 -10.68 21.87
N ASN A 70 27.16 -9.72 21.90
CA ASN A 70 27.05 -8.36 22.46
C ASN A 70 26.43 -7.23 21.60
N SER A 71 26.01 -7.44 20.35
CA SER A 71 25.43 -6.33 19.54
C SER A 71 23.91 -6.14 19.72
N LYS A 72 23.21 -7.05 20.41
CA LYS A 72 21.77 -6.96 20.72
C LYS A 72 21.45 -6.19 22.00
N VAL A 73 22.46 -5.74 22.75
CA VAL A 73 22.29 -5.18 24.09
C VAL A 73 21.61 -3.80 24.05
N ALA A 74 21.98 -2.93 23.12
CA ALA A 74 21.46 -1.56 23.04
C ALA A 74 19.97 -1.48 22.61
N THR A 75 19.52 -2.37 21.73
CA THR A 75 18.10 -2.45 21.33
C THR A 75 17.25 -3.21 22.34
N ARG A 76 17.81 -4.20 23.05
CA ARG A 76 17.10 -4.89 24.15
C ARG A 76 16.92 -3.99 25.37
N SER A 77 17.91 -3.19 25.77
CA SER A 77 17.78 -2.24 26.88
C SER A 77 16.63 -1.25 26.60
N ARG A 78 16.55 -0.64 25.41
CA ARG A 78 15.40 0.25 25.09
C ARG A 78 14.01 -0.40 25.20
N CYS A 79 13.90 -1.73 25.09
CA CYS A 79 12.65 -2.46 25.30
C CYS A 79 12.35 -2.74 26.78
N ILE A 80 13.37 -3.00 27.60
CA ILE A 80 13.23 -3.29 29.03
C ILE A 80 12.80 -2.03 29.78
N GLU A 81 13.49 -0.90 29.58
CA GLU A 81 13.15 0.39 30.20
C GLU A 81 11.72 0.83 29.83
N ALA A 82 11.29 0.57 28.60
CA ALA A 82 9.95 0.89 28.11
C ALA A 82 8.84 -0.01 28.71
N GLU A 83 9.14 -1.29 28.95
CA GLU A 83 8.23 -2.23 29.62
C GLU A 83 8.15 -1.95 31.12
N LEU A 84 9.29 -1.72 31.77
CA LEU A 84 9.39 -1.33 33.18
C LEU A 84 8.61 -0.04 33.44
N TYR A 85 8.80 0.99 32.60
CA TYR A 85 8.03 2.23 32.70
C TYR A 85 6.52 2.02 32.52
N ARG A 86 6.11 1.14 31.60
CA ARG A 86 4.68 0.80 31.41
C ARG A 86 4.09 0.15 32.65
N ARG A 87 4.80 -0.78 33.29
CA ARG A 87 4.37 -1.45 34.52
C ARG A 87 4.32 -0.48 35.70
N LEU A 88 5.35 0.33 35.89
CA LEU A 88 5.40 1.36 36.95
C LEU A 88 4.28 2.40 36.82
N ARG A 89 3.82 2.67 35.59
CA ARG A 89 2.72 3.61 35.34
C ARG A 89 1.34 3.07 35.75
N LEU A 90 1.18 1.74 35.84
CA LEU A 90 -0.05 1.09 36.31
C LEU A 90 -0.14 1.03 37.84
N ALA A 91 1.00 1.10 38.53
CA ALA A 91 1.07 1.14 39.99
C ALA A 91 0.71 2.52 40.56
N SER A 92 0.16 2.54 41.78
CA SER A 92 -0.08 3.79 42.52
C SER A 92 1.24 4.53 42.79
N PRO A 93 1.22 5.84 43.08
CA PRO A 93 2.45 6.61 43.34
C PRO A 93 3.30 6.02 44.48
N GLU A 94 2.65 5.54 45.53
CA GLU A 94 3.30 4.93 46.70
C GLU A 94 3.93 3.58 46.34
N GLN A 95 3.17 2.70 45.67
CA GLN A 95 3.66 1.42 45.17
C GLN A 95 4.83 1.59 44.19
N ARG A 96 4.78 2.62 43.33
CA ARG A 96 5.88 2.93 42.42
C ARG A 96 7.14 3.28 43.20
N LYS A 97 7.03 4.14 44.22
CA LYS A 97 8.17 4.56 45.05
C LYS A 97 8.77 3.34 45.77
N GLU A 98 7.93 2.50 46.35
CA GLU A 98 8.34 1.26 47.02
C GLU A 98 9.04 0.30 46.05
N LEU A 99 8.44 0.03 44.88
CA LEU A 99 9.02 -0.85 43.87
C LEU A 99 10.38 -0.34 43.35
N LEU A 100 10.51 0.98 43.15
CA LEU A 100 11.77 1.58 42.72
C LEU A 100 12.84 1.47 43.80
N LEU A 101 12.49 1.66 45.08
CA LEU A 101 13.44 1.58 46.20
C LEU A 101 13.86 0.14 46.52
N ARG A 102 12.91 -0.81 46.44
CA ARG A 102 13.12 -2.20 46.83
C ARG A 102 13.83 -3.03 45.76
N HIS A 103 13.60 -2.73 44.47
CA HIS A 103 14.04 -3.61 43.38
C HIS A 103 15.05 -3.00 42.42
N LEU A 104 15.34 -1.69 42.49
CA LEU A 104 16.28 -1.05 41.57
C LEU A 104 17.43 -0.39 42.33
N SER A 105 18.65 -0.67 41.88
CA SER A 105 19.84 0.04 42.36
C SER A 105 19.77 1.52 42.00
N GLN A 106 20.54 2.35 42.71
CA GLN A 106 20.60 3.80 42.43
C GLN A 106 21.00 4.09 40.97
N ALA A 107 21.93 3.32 40.41
CA ALA A 107 22.35 3.44 39.02
C ALA A 107 21.22 3.12 38.02
N GLN A 108 20.42 2.08 38.30
CA GLN A 108 19.26 1.70 37.47
C GLN A 108 18.14 2.75 37.54
N ARG A 109 17.88 3.31 38.73
CA ARG A 109 16.93 4.42 38.92
C ARG A 109 17.35 5.65 38.10
N ALA A 110 18.61 6.04 38.18
CA ALA A 110 19.15 7.16 37.40
C ALA A 110 19.12 6.90 35.88
N ALA A 111 19.34 5.66 35.43
CA ALA A 111 19.21 5.27 34.03
C ALA A 111 17.75 5.36 33.53
N LEU A 112 16.80 4.85 34.31
CA LEU A 112 15.37 4.94 34.02
C LEU A 112 14.89 6.40 34.00
N GLU A 113 15.35 7.23 34.93
CA GLU A 113 15.04 8.65 34.98
C GLU A 113 15.54 9.39 33.73
N ARG A 114 16.80 9.17 33.33
CA ARG A 114 17.35 9.73 32.08
C ARG A 114 16.55 9.29 30.86
N TRP A 115 16.13 8.02 30.80
CA TRP A 115 15.27 7.50 29.73
C TRP A 115 13.90 8.19 29.71
N ILE A 116 13.26 8.37 30.87
CA ILE A 116 11.97 9.07 31.00
C ILE A 116 12.10 10.53 30.54
N LEU A 117 13.14 11.24 31.00
CA LEU A 117 13.38 12.63 30.63
C LEU A 117 13.66 12.78 29.12
N ALA A 118 14.45 11.87 28.54
CA ALA A 118 14.71 11.84 27.09
C ALA A 118 13.43 11.57 26.28
N ASN A 119 12.54 10.72 26.77
CA ASN A 119 11.29 10.40 26.08
C ASN A 119 10.14 11.38 26.35
N ASN A 120 10.16 12.12 27.46
CA ASN A 120 9.14 13.12 27.77
C ASN A 120 9.35 14.42 26.99
N LYS A 121 10.61 14.84 26.78
CA LYS A 121 10.96 16.06 26.01
C LYS A 121 10.46 16.04 24.55
N GLY A 122 10.17 14.87 23.98
CA GLY A 122 9.67 14.75 22.59
C GLY A 122 8.16 14.61 22.41
N ASN A 123 7.36 14.47 23.48
CA ASN A 123 6.00 13.92 23.36
C ASN A 123 4.84 14.84 23.75
N GLY A 124 5.05 15.85 24.59
CA GLY A 124 3.97 16.75 25.04
C GLY A 124 3.77 17.94 24.09
N GLU A 125 4.68 18.91 24.15
CA GLU A 125 4.47 20.21 23.51
C GLU A 125 4.66 20.18 22.00
N MET A 126 5.65 19.45 21.47
CA MET A 126 5.86 19.37 20.02
C MET A 126 4.74 18.61 19.32
N LYS A 127 4.09 17.64 19.98
CA LYS A 127 2.92 16.95 19.42
C LYS A 127 1.68 17.84 19.44
N ASP A 128 1.51 18.68 20.45
CA ASP A 128 0.37 19.60 20.54
C ASP A 128 0.56 20.84 19.66
N ALA A 129 1.75 21.44 19.59
CA ALA A 129 2.07 22.49 18.63
C ALA A 129 1.96 21.98 17.18
N ARG A 130 2.44 20.76 16.89
CA ARG A 130 2.28 20.13 15.56
C ARG A 130 0.83 19.70 15.29
N ARG A 131 0.02 19.39 16.31
CA ARG A 131 -1.44 19.18 16.18
C ARG A 131 -2.20 20.49 15.97
N ARG A 132 -1.73 21.61 16.52
CA ARG A 132 -2.30 22.95 16.33
C ARG A 132 -1.95 23.51 14.95
N LEU A 133 -0.74 23.26 14.45
CA LEU A 133 -0.29 23.71 13.12
C LEU A 133 -0.73 22.79 11.97
N LEU A 134 -0.94 21.49 12.21
CA LEU A 134 -1.60 20.59 11.25
C LEU A 134 -3.12 20.71 11.40
N LYS A 135 -3.71 21.59 10.58
CA LYS A 135 -5.15 21.74 10.28
C LYS A 135 -5.94 20.39 10.32
N PRO A 136 -7.29 20.41 10.48
CA PRO A 136 -8.16 19.25 10.78
C PRO A 136 -8.07 17.97 9.92
N CYS A 137 -7.24 17.92 8.88
CA CYS A 137 -7.01 16.74 8.04
C CYS A 137 -6.50 15.49 8.80
N ALA A 138 -5.78 15.65 9.92
CA ALA A 138 -5.19 14.50 10.63
C ALA A 138 -6.20 13.73 11.52
N LYS A 139 -7.22 14.38 12.08
CA LYS A 139 -8.23 13.70 12.92
C LYS A 139 -9.11 12.74 12.10
N MET A 140 -9.37 13.02 10.82
CA MET A 140 -10.09 12.09 9.94
C MET A 140 -9.27 10.87 9.51
N ALA A 141 -7.93 10.93 9.57
CA ALA A 141 -7.08 9.82 9.15
C ALA A 141 -7.06 8.66 10.17
N LYS A 142 -7.18 8.95 11.48
CA LYS A 142 -7.12 7.92 12.53
C LYS A 142 -8.41 7.10 12.67
N LEU A 143 -9.56 7.65 12.26
CA LEU A 143 -10.83 6.90 12.19
C LEU A 143 -10.95 5.97 10.97
N ARG A 144 -10.04 6.09 9.99
CA ARG A 144 -10.07 5.28 8.75
C ARG A 144 -9.40 3.91 8.87
N HIS A 145 -8.81 3.57 10.01
CA HIS A 145 -8.01 2.35 10.16
C HIS A 145 -8.70 1.15 10.83
N ARG A 146 -9.99 1.25 11.21
CA ARG A 146 -10.67 0.16 11.94
C ARG A 146 -11.97 -0.39 11.36
N ARG A 147 -12.40 0.03 10.17
CA ARG A 147 -13.59 -0.56 9.52
C ARG A 147 -13.22 -1.11 8.14
N ASN A 148 -12.53 -2.25 8.16
CA ASN A 148 -12.13 -3.01 6.96
C ASN A 148 -13.33 -3.63 6.20
N ALA A 149 -14.54 -3.51 6.74
CA ALA A 149 -15.80 -3.72 6.06
C ALA A 149 -16.86 -2.83 6.71
N GLY A 150 -17.77 -2.27 5.93
CA GLY A 150 -18.79 -1.36 6.44
C GLY A 150 -19.88 -1.07 5.42
N ILE A 151 -20.92 -0.37 5.90
CA ILE A 151 -21.99 0.18 5.06
C ILE A 151 -21.90 1.69 5.19
N THR A 152 -21.90 2.39 4.05
CA THR A 152 -21.97 3.84 3.99
C THR A 152 -23.37 4.25 3.55
N ARG A 153 -24.05 5.03 4.39
CA ARG A 153 -25.28 5.73 4.01
C ARG A 153 -24.92 6.99 3.24
N ARG A 154 -25.51 7.14 2.05
CA ARG A 154 -25.42 8.31 1.19
C ARG A 154 -26.80 8.93 1.06
N CYS A 155 -26.82 10.23 0.94
CA CYS A 155 -28.01 11.05 0.82
C CYS A 155 -27.96 11.74 -0.54
N ARG A 156 -28.99 11.57 -1.37
CA ARG A 156 -29.09 12.25 -2.67
C ARG A 156 -30.44 12.96 -2.75
N ARG A 157 -30.42 14.26 -3.05
CA ARG A 157 -31.62 15.01 -3.40
C ARG A 157 -32.06 14.57 -4.80
N LEU A 158 -33.29 14.08 -4.91
CA LEU A 158 -33.91 13.70 -6.17
C LEU A 158 -34.41 14.95 -6.91
N ALA A 159 -34.71 14.81 -8.20
CA ALA A 159 -35.29 15.90 -9.00
C ALA A 159 -36.62 16.41 -8.40
N SER A 160 -37.37 15.53 -7.73
CA SER A 160 -38.60 15.85 -7.00
C SER A 160 -38.39 16.67 -5.71
N GLY A 161 -37.16 17.07 -5.39
CA GLY A 161 -36.84 17.76 -4.13
C GLY A 161 -36.73 16.83 -2.91
N ASN A 162 -37.29 15.62 -2.99
CA ASN A 162 -37.22 14.62 -1.93
C ASN A 162 -35.80 14.09 -1.71
N THR A 163 -35.48 13.85 -0.45
CA THR A 163 -34.18 13.32 -0.04
C THR A 163 -34.26 11.80 0.06
N ALA A 164 -33.54 11.09 -0.81
CA ALA A 164 -33.46 9.64 -0.77
C ALA A 164 -32.15 9.16 -0.15
N PHE A 165 -32.25 8.09 0.65
CA PHE A 165 -31.10 7.40 1.23
C PHE A 165 -30.71 6.19 0.38
N PHE A 166 -29.41 6.04 0.22
CA PHE A 166 -28.79 4.91 -0.48
C PHE A 166 -27.70 4.34 0.41
N TYR A 167 -27.56 3.02 0.40
CA TYR A 167 -26.57 2.28 1.14
C TYR A 167 -25.59 1.61 0.17
N VAL A 168 -24.31 1.68 0.51
CA VAL A 168 -23.23 1.03 -0.24
C VAL A 168 -22.40 0.20 0.73
N ALA A 169 -22.29 -1.10 0.47
CA ALA A 169 -21.38 -1.96 1.21
C ALA A 169 -19.97 -1.83 0.63
N HIS A 170 -18.97 -1.82 1.50
CA HIS A 170 -17.56 -1.82 1.12
C HIS A 170 -16.75 -2.75 2.02
N ALA A 171 -15.68 -3.31 1.49
CA ALA A 171 -14.70 -4.09 2.24
C ALA A 171 -13.31 -3.98 1.61
N SER A 172 -12.28 -4.32 2.37
CA SER A 172 -10.91 -4.44 1.87
C SER A 172 -10.40 -5.87 2.05
N ALA A 173 -9.97 -6.48 0.95
CA ALA A 173 -9.34 -7.79 0.88
C ALA A 173 -7.90 -7.61 0.37
N GLY A 174 -6.95 -7.47 1.29
CA GLY A 174 -5.56 -7.11 0.94
C GLY A 174 -5.49 -5.75 0.20
N PRO A 175 -4.89 -5.68 -1.01
CA PRO A 175 -4.81 -4.46 -1.80
C PRO A 175 -6.13 -4.10 -2.51
N PHE A 176 -7.11 -5.01 -2.53
CA PHE A 176 -8.36 -4.82 -3.24
C PHE A 176 -9.41 -4.17 -2.35
N ARG A 177 -9.96 -3.05 -2.80
CA ARG A 177 -11.12 -2.38 -2.20
C ARG A 177 -12.36 -2.76 -2.98
N LEU A 178 -13.26 -3.47 -2.33
CA LEU A 178 -14.52 -3.94 -2.86
C LEU A 178 -15.63 -2.93 -2.55
N CYS A 179 -16.53 -2.69 -3.50
CA CYS A 179 -17.76 -1.95 -3.31
C CYS A 179 -18.92 -2.55 -4.09
N THR A 180 -20.14 -2.38 -3.56
CA THR A 180 -21.37 -2.81 -4.23
C THR A 180 -22.12 -1.63 -4.85
N LYS A 181 -23.16 -1.93 -5.65
CA LYS A 181 -24.08 -0.89 -6.12
C LYS A 181 -24.80 -0.21 -4.96
N SER A 182 -25.27 1.00 -5.21
CA SER A 182 -26.09 1.75 -4.25
C SER A 182 -27.50 1.15 -4.20
N VAL A 183 -27.98 0.79 -3.02
CA VAL A 183 -29.33 0.21 -2.81
C VAL A 183 -30.11 1.04 -1.80
N ARG A 184 -31.45 1.11 -1.92
CA ARG A 184 -32.30 1.84 -0.97
C ARG A 184 -32.60 1.03 0.30
N ASP A 185 -32.76 -0.27 0.14
CA ASP A 185 -33.01 -1.19 1.23
C ASP A 185 -31.71 -1.49 2.01
N PHE A 186 -31.75 -1.21 3.33
CA PHE A 186 -30.66 -1.50 4.24
C PHE A 186 -30.42 -3.01 4.42
N GLY A 187 -31.48 -3.83 4.41
CA GLY A 187 -31.39 -5.28 4.49
C GLY A 187 -30.60 -5.89 3.32
N VAL A 188 -30.85 -5.40 2.11
CA VAL A 188 -30.05 -5.74 0.92
C VAL A 188 -28.59 -5.35 1.12
N ALA A 189 -28.32 -4.15 1.64
CA ALA A 189 -26.95 -3.68 1.90
C ALA A 189 -26.22 -4.53 2.96
N VAL A 190 -26.93 -5.05 3.96
CA VAL A 190 -26.39 -6.00 4.95
C VAL A 190 -26.02 -7.33 4.30
N ARG A 191 -26.87 -7.88 3.41
CA ARG A 191 -26.54 -9.08 2.62
C ARG A 191 -25.29 -8.87 1.75
N HIS A 192 -25.24 -7.74 1.03
CA HIS A 192 -24.05 -7.34 0.27
C HIS A 192 -22.78 -7.28 1.15
N ARG A 193 -22.88 -6.70 2.36
CA ARG A 193 -21.74 -6.65 3.30
C ARG A 193 -21.28 -8.06 3.71
N ARG A 194 -22.19 -8.99 3.98
CA ARG A 194 -21.85 -10.37 4.34
C ARG A 194 -21.08 -11.06 3.20
N LEU A 195 -21.53 -10.91 1.96
CA LEU A 195 -20.81 -11.39 0.77
C LEU A 195 -19.38 -10.82 0.72
N LEU A 196 -19.23 -9.50 0.86
CA LEU A 196 -17.90 -8.86 0.84
C LEU A 196 -16.99 -9.33 2.00
N GLN A 197 -17.56 -9.61 3.17
CA GLN A 197 -16.82 -10.15 4.31
C GLN A 197 -16.36 -11.58 4.05
N ALA A 198 -17.19 -12.42 3.42
CA ALA A 198 -16.82 -13.77 3.04
C ALA A 198 -15.69 -13.78 2.00
N ILE A 199 -15.77 -12.94 0.95
CA ILE A 199 -14.66 -12.76 -0.02
C ILE A 199 -13.38 -12.34 0.71
N LYS A 200 -13.46 -11.39 1.63
CA LYS A 200 -12.31 -10.94 2.41
C LYS A 200 -11.69 -12.07 3.24
N GLN A 201 -12.51 -12.88 3.91
CA GLN A 201 -12.03 -14.01 4.72
C GLN A 201 -11.32 -15.03 3.85
N GLU A 202 -11.93 -15.41 2.72
CA GLU A 202 -11.38 -16.35 1.75
C GLU A 202 -10.00 -15.89 1.22
N VAL A 203 -9.90 -14.63 0.81
CA VAL A 203 -8.63 -14.04 0.37
C VAL A 203 -7.62 -14.01 1.50
N SER A 204 -8.03 -13.63 2.73
CA SER A 204 -7.10 -13.52 3.86
C SER A 204 -6.55 -14.88 4.30
N ALA A 205 -7.35 -15.94 4.21
CA ALA A 205 -6.95 -17.30 4.54
C ALA A 205 -5.91 -17.84 3.54
N LYS A 206 -6.11 -17.58 2.24
CA LYS A 206 -5.26 -18.09 1.16
C LYS A 206 -4.04 -17.20 0.85
N ALA A 207 -4.05 -15.91 1.20
CA ALA A 207 -3.03 -14.94 0.78
C ALA A 207 -1.75 -14.90 1.63
N HIS A 208 -1.61 -15.73 2.67
CA HIS A 208 -0.45 -15.64 3.56
C HIS A 208 0.86 -15.99 2.81
N GLY A 209 1.80 -15.05 2.75
CA GLY A 209 3.09 -15.23 2.07
C GLY A 209 3.03 -15.24 0.53
N CYS A 210 1.86 -15.01 -0.08
CA CYS A 210 1.74 -15.08 -1.53
C CYS A 210 2.36 -13.87 -2.23
N MET A 211 2.96 -14.13 -3.40
CA MET A 211 3.38 -13.10 -4.35
C MET A 211 2.18 -12.33 -4.92
N PRO A 212 2.36 -11.07 -5.37
CA PRO A 212 1.28 -10.24 -5.92
C PRO A 212 0.53 -10.91 -7.09
N GLU A 213 1.22 -11.68 -7.91
CA GLU A 213 0.64 -12.43 -9.04
C GLU A 213 -0.34 -13.49 -8.53
N HIS A 214 0.07 -14.32 -7.58
CA HIS A 214 -0.80 -15.32 -6.96
C HIS A 214 -1.97 -14.67 -6.20
N LEU A 215 -1.73 -13.51 -5.59
CA LEU A 215 -2.78 -12.76 -4.90
C LEU A 215 -3.92 -12.33 -5.84
N SER A 216 -3.61 -11.98 -7.09
CA SER A 216 -4.63 -11.65 -8.09
C SER A 216 -5.51 -12.85 -8.44
N GLN A 217 -4.92 -14.04 -8.58
CA GLN A 217 -5.63 -15.29 -8.86
C GLN A 217 -6.47 -15.74 -7.65
N ILE A 218 -5.92 -15.67 -6.44
CA ILE A 218 -6.63 -15.97 -5.20
C ILE A 218 -7.86 -15.07 -5.06
N PHE A 219 -7.71 -13.78 -5.36
CA PHE A 219 -8.82 -12.84 -5.34
C PHE A 219 -9.90 -13.20 -6.37
N ALA A 220 -9.53 -13.48 -7.62
CA ALA A 220 -10.47 -13.88 -8.67
C ALA A 220 -11.27 -15.14 -8.28
N ARG A 221 -10.56 -16.18 -7.83
CA ARG A 221 -11.17 -17.44 -7.36
C ARG A 221 -12.10 -17.21 -6.17
N ALA A 222 -11.66 -16.44 -5.16
CA ALA A 222 -12.48 -16.13 -4.00
C ALA A 222 -13.78 -15.41 -4.36
N VAL A 223 -13.75 -14.49 -5.33
CA VAL A 223 -14.97 -13.82 -5.82
C VAL A 223 -15.91 -14.84 -6.46
N GLN A 224 -15.41 -15.74 -7.31
CA GLN A 224 -16.22 -16.77 -7.98
C GLN A 224 -16.81 -17.78 -6.99
N GLU A 225 -15.96 -18.39 -6.15
CA GLU A 225 -16.34 -19.41 -5.17
C GLU A 225 -17.38 -18.88 -4.16
N VAL A 226 -17.17 -17.68 -3.61
CA VAL A 226 -18.09 -17.09 -2.65
C VAL A 226 -19.41 -16.69 -3.30
N SER A 227 -19.37 -16.16 -4.53
CA SER A 227 -20.58 -15.79 -5.27
C SER A 227 -21.45 -17.02 -5.59
N ALA A 228 -20.83 -18.12 -6.00
CA ALA A 228 -21.50 -19.39 -6.25
C ALA A 228 -22.16 -19.94 -4.97
N ARG A 229 -21.43 -19.95 -3.85
CA ARG A 229 -21.91 -20.42 -2.54
C ARG A 229 -23.09 -19.61 -2.00
N VAL A 230 -23.13 -18.31 -2.23
CA VAL A 230 -24.22 -17.42 -1.77
C VAL A 230 -25.35 -17.30 -2.80
N ARG A 231 -25.24 -17.95 -3.97
CA ARG A 231 -26.19 -17.89 -5.09
C ARG A 231 -26.50 -16.43 -5.50
N GLN A 232 -25.48 -15.59 -5.52
CA GLN A 232 -25.59 -14.19 -5.96
C GLN A 232 -24.56 -13.93 -7.05
N THR A 233 -25.00 -13.51 -8.23
CA THR A 233 -24.02 -13.15 -9.27
C THR A 233 -23.34 -11.83 -8.91
N PRO A 234 -22.04 -11.65 -9.24
CA PRO A 234 -21.37 -10.37 -9.04
C PRO A 234 -22.08 -9.20 -9.72
N ARG A 235 -22.80 -9.47 -10.82
CA ARG A 235 -23.61 -8.48 -11.56
C ARG A 235 -24.82 -8.03 -10.76
N ASP A 236 -25.55 -8.95 -10.14
CA ASP A 236 -26.74 -8.62 -9.32
C ASP A 236 -26.38 -7.71 -8.15
N VAL A 237 -25.24 -7.96 -7.53
CA VAL A 237 -24.71 -7.16 -6.41
C VAL A 237 -24.11 -5.84 -6.89
N GLY A 238 -23.84 -5.71 -8.19
CA GLY A 238 -23.05 -4.63 -8.78
C GLY A 238 -21.66 -4.55 -8.13
N LEU A 239 -21.03 -5.71 -7.97
CA LEU A 239 -19.71 -5.81 -7.39
C LEU A 239 -18.70 -5.11 -8.29
N SER A 240 -17.95 -4.20 -7.69
CA SER A 240 -16.83 -3.51 -8.32
C SER A 240 -15.66 -3.45 -7.36
N PHE A 241 -14.46 -3.33 -7.90
CA PHE A 241 -13.25 -3.22 -7.09
C PHE A 241 -12.26 -2.23 -7.68
N ALA A 242 -11.38 -1.73 -6.81
CA ALA A 242 -10.17 -1.02 -7.18
C ALA A 242 -9.01 -1.61 -6.40
N ALA A 243 -7.87 -1.79 -7.05
CA ALA A 243 -6.65 -2.22 -6.41
C ALA A 243 -5.84 -1.01 -5.89
N THR A 244 -4.98 -1.27 -4.92
CA THR A 244 -4.20 -0.26 -4.22
C THR A 244 -2.72 -0.64 -4.27
N VAL A 245 -1.87 0.28 -4.72
CA VAL A 245 -0.41 0.10 -4.78
C VAL A 245 0.27 1.14 -3.89
N PRO A 246 1.20 0.74 -3.01
CA PRO A 246 1.86 1.65 -2.08
C PRO A 246 2.78 2.61 -2.82
N ALA A 247 2.48 3.92 -2.76
CA ALA A 247 3.32 4.99 -3.30
C ALA A 247 3.61 6.09 -2.25
N LYS A 248 3.49 5.75 -0.96
CA LYS A 248 3.60 6.70 0.17
C LYS A 248 4.95 7.41 0.24
N TYR A 249 5.99 6.75 -0.25
CA TYR A 249 7.32 7.33 -0.32
C TYR A 249 7.35 8.53 -1.28
N TRP A 250 6.91 8.33 -2.53
CA TRP A 250 6.97 9.32 -3.60
C TRP A 250 5.94 10.44 -3.47
N ILE A 251 4.68 10.09 -3.19
CA ILE A 251 3.54 11.04 -3.23
C ILE A 251 2.78 11.14 -1.90
N GLY A 252 3.27 10.51 -0.83
CA GLY A 252 2.63 10.56 0.50
C GLY A 252 1.32 9.78 0.61
N ARG A 253 0.90 9.04 -0.43
CA ARG A 253 -0.34 8.26 -0.46
C ARG A 253 -0.23 6.99 -1.29
N GLU A 254 -1.26 6.16 -1.23
CA GLU A 254 -1.41 4.99 -2.11
C GLU A 254 -1.99 5.42 -3.46
N LEU A 255 -1.56 4.75 -4.52
CA LEU A 255 -2.18 4.83 -5.83
C LEU A 255 -3.34 3.84 -5.89
N HIS A 256 -4.42 4.25 -6.56
CA HIS A 256 -5.59 3.42 -6.80
C HIS A 256 -5.78 3.22 -8.29
N THR A 257 -6.08 1.99 -8.70
CA THR A 257 -6.56 1.73 -10.06
C THR A 257 -7.94 2.38 -10.26
N PRO A 258 -8.39 2.51 -11.52
CA PRO A 258 -9.81 2.71 -11.81
C PRO A 258 -10.67 1.65 -11.13
N ARG A 259 -11.97 1.94 -11.03
CA ARG A 259 -12.94 0.95 -10.56
C ARG A 259 -13.34 0.05 -11.71
N TYR A 260 -13.16 -1.25 -11.53
CA TYR A 260 -13.57 -2.28 -12.48
C TYR A 260 -14.80 -3.00 -11.93
N SER A 261 -15.79 -3.27 -12.79
CA SER A 261 -16.85 -4.21 -12.48
C SER A 261 -16.28 -5.63 -12.37
N ALA A 262 -16.97 -6.51 -11.66
CA ALA A 262 -16.60 -7.92 -11.61
C ALA A 262 -16.60 -8.59 -13.01
N GLU A 263 -17.38 -8.08 -13.96
CA GLU A 263 -17.35 -8.53 -15.36
C GLU A 263 -16.02 -8.17 -16.05
N ARG A 264 -15.41 -7.05 -15.68
CA ARG A 264 -14.10 -6.61 -16.18
C ARG A 264 -12.96 -6.95 -15.21
N MET A 265 -13.11 -8.05 -14.47
CA MET A 265 -12.16 -8.42 -13.41
C MET A 265 -10.75 -8.64 -13.94
N GLU A 266 -10.60 -9.37 -15.05
CA GLU A 266 -9.28 -9.60 -15.65
C GLU A 266 -8.55 -8.32 -16.04
N ALA A 267 -9.26 -7.32 -16.59
CA ALA A 267 -8.68 -6.01 -16.92
C ALA A 267 -8.19 -5.28 -15.65
N GLY A 268 -8.98 -5.32 -14.57
CA GLY A 268 -8.58 -4.72 -13.29
C GLY A 268 -7.40 -5.43 -12.63
N LEU A 269 -7.33 -6.75 -12.74
CA LEU A 269 -6.21 -7.55 -12.23
C LEU A 269 -4.95 -7.39 -13.09
N ALA A 270 -5.09 -7.23 -14.41
CA ALA A 270 -3.98 -6.89 -15.31
C ALA A 270 -3.40 -5.51 -14.96
N ALA A 271 -4.25 -4.50 -14.74
CA ALA A 271 -3.84 -3.17 -14.30
C ALA A 271 -3.12 -3.21 -12.94
N PHE A 272 -3.63 -3.98 -11.98
CA PHE A 272 -2.97 -4.19 -10.70
C PHE A 272 -1.58 -4.81 -10.86
N ARG A 273 -1.47 -5.90 -11.63
CA ARG A 273 -0.19 -6.58 -11.91
C ARG A 273 0.81 -5.65 -12.59
N ALA A 274 0.39 -4.83 -13.54
CA ALA A 274 1.24 -3.85 -14.21
C ALA A 274 1.84 -2.83 -13.22
N LEU A 275 1.01 -2.25 -12.34
CA LEU A 275 1.49 -1.33 -11.30
C LEU A 275 2.39 -2.01 -10.27
N CYS A 276 2.09 -3.26 -9.88
CA CYS A 276 2.95 -4.04 -9.00
C CYS A 276 4.31 -4.29 -9.62
N ARG A 277 4.38 -4.74 -10.88
CA ARG A 277 5.65 -4.94 -11.60
C ARG A 277 6.49 -3.67 -11.66
N ALA A 278 5.89 -2.53 -12.00
CA ALA A 278 6.60 -1.25 -12.04
C ALA A 278 7.11 -0.84 -10.65
N ARG A 279 6.30 -1.03 -9.60
CA ARG A 279 6.70 -0.73 -8.22
C ARG A 279 7.79 -1.65 -7.69
N ASP A 280 7.72 -2.94 -8.01
CA ASP A 280 8.56 -4.00 -7.44
C ASP A 280 9.98 -4.03 -8.01
N GLN A 281 10.31 -3.14 -8.94
CA GLN A 281 11.67 -2.91 -9.44
C GLN A 281 12.62 -2.36 -8.37
N VAL A 282 12.09 -1.63 -7.38
CA VAL A 282 12.89 -1.13 -6.24
C VAL A 282 13.02 -2.20 -5.17
N TYR A 283 11.86 -2.71 -4.72
CA TYR A 283 11.82 -3.62 -3.58
C TYR A 283 10.54 -4.44 -3.58
N ARG A 284 10.70 -5.77 -3.50
CA ARG A 284 9.60 -6.72 -3.35
C ARG A 284 9.22 -6.88 -1.88
N GLY A 285 7.92 -6.77 -1.59
CA GLY A 285 7.37 -7.00 -0.25
C GLY A 285 6.96 -5.74 0.51
N ARG A 286 6.74 -5.89 1.83
CA ARG A 286 6.26 -4.80 2.70
C ARG A 286 7.37 -3.78 2.92
N SER A 287 7.30 -2.67 2.18
CA SER A 287 8.27 -1.59 2.32
C SER A 287 7.81 -0.57 3.36
N ASN A 288 8.69 -0.25 4.30
CA ASN A 288 8.62 1.01 5.03
C ASN A 288 9.66 1.99 4.44
N ARG A 289 9.65 3.25 4.90
CA ARG A 289 10.60 4.26 4.41
C ARG A 289 12.06 3.80 4.57
N TYR A 290 12.38 3.06 5.64
CA TYR A 290 13.74 2.62 5.91
C TYR A 290 14.18 1.47 5.04
N SER A 291 13.32 0.46 4.85
CA SER A 291 13.67 -0.71 4.01
C SER A 291 13.99 -0.30 2.57
N LEU A 292 13.30 0.70 2.03
CA LEU A 292 13.59 1.18 0.67
C LEU A 292 15.01 1.71 0.51
N TYR A 293 15.52 2.47 1.48
CA TYR A 293 16.90 3.01 1.42
C TYR A 293 17.99 1.99 1.73
N MET A 294 17.62 0.87 2.37
CA MET A 294 18.58 -0.20 2.66
C MET A 294 18.91 -1.03 1.42
N PHE A 295 17.97 -1.13 0.48
CA PHE A 295 18.07 -2.04 -0.66
C PHE A 295 18.15 -1.34 -2.01
N SER A 296 18.00 -0.02 -2.07
CA SER A 296 17.94 0.69 -3.34
C SER A 296 18.60 2.05 -3.27
N SER A 297 19.31 2.39 -4.34
CA SER A 297 19.91 3.70 -4.50
C SER A 297 18.84 4.78 -4.77
N PRO A 298 19.06 6.05 -4.40
CA PRO A 298 18.13 7.13 -4.74
C PRO A 298 17.80 7.20 -6.23
N MET A 299 18.76 6.88 -7.10
CA MET A 299 18.59 6.86 -8.56
C MET A 299 17.61 5.76 -9.01
N GLU A 300 17.77 4.54 -8.51
CA GLU A 300 16.84 3.43 -8.76
C GLU A 300 15.42 3.76 -8.30
N MET A 301 15.30 4.43 -7.14
CA MET A 301 14.02 4.85 -6.60
C MET A 301 13.31 5.89 -7.46
N GLU A 302 14.04 6.80 -8.12
CA GLU A 302 13.45 7.74 -9.09
C GLU A 302 13.11 7.03 -10.41
N ALA A 303 13.98 6.15 -10.91
CA ALA A 303 13.71 5.40 -12.13
C ALA A 303 12.42 4.57 -12.03
N ALA A 304 12.26 3.82 -10.93
CA ALA A 304 11.03 3.06 -10.69
C ALA A 304 9.80 3.94 -10.46
N TRP A 305 9.97 5.16 -9.93
CA TRP A 305 8.86 6.10 -9.82
C TRP A 305 8.37 6.55 -11.18
N THR A 306 9.29 6.90 -12.09
CA THR A 306 8.97 7.30 -13.46
C THR A 306 8.16 6.20 -14.14
N GLN A 307 8.62 4.95 -14.06
CA GLN A 307 7.90 3.82 -14.66
C GLN A 307 6.53 3.58 -14.01
N LEU A 308 6.45 3.62 -12.68
CA LEU A 308 5.18 3.48 -11.96
C LEU A 308 4.18 4.59 -12.33
N ARG A 309 4.67 5.82 -12.50
CA ARG A 309 3.89 6.98 -12.92
C ARG A 309 3.38 6.81 -14.36
N GLU A 310 4.22 6.37 -15.28
CA GLU A 310 3.83 6.12 -16.67
C GLU A 310 2.75 5.05 -16.80
N GLU A 311 2.93 3.91 -16.13
CA GLU A 311 1.94 2.84 -16.08
C GLU A 311 0.62 3.31 -15.46
N TYR A 312 0.69 4.12 -14.40
CA TYR A 312 -0.48 4.70 -13.78
C TYR A 312 -1.25 5.64 -14.73
N LEU A 313 -0.53 6.50 -15.45
CA LEU A 313 -1.13 7.39 -16.45
C LEU A 313 -1.77 6.59 -17.59
N ARG A 314 -1.09 5.56 -18.09
CA ARG A 314 -1.61 4.66 -19.13
C ARG A 314 -2.93 4.01 -18.71
N ILE A 315 -2.96 3.36 -17.55
CA ILE A 315 -4.15 2.65 -17.02
C ILE A 315 -5.34 3.61 -16.86
N TRP A 316 -5.12 4.82 -16.36
CA TRP A 316 -6.22 5.78 -16.19
C TRP A 316 -6.67 6.42 -17.50
N SER A 317 -5.76 6.62 -18.47
CA SER A 317 -6.13 7.07 -19.82
C SER A 317 -6.98 6.03 -20.56
N GLU A 318 -6.67 4.75 -20.41
CA GLU A 318 -7.50 3.64 -20.92
C GLU A 318 -8.88 3.59 -20.26
N ALA A 319 -9.00 4.11 -19.04
CA ALA A 319 -10.28 4.28 -18.34
C ALA A 319 -11.00 5.60 -18.69
N GLY A 320 -10.51 6.36 -19.68
CA GLY A 320 -11.13 7.57 -20.18
C GLY A 320 -10.80 8.85 -19.40
N TRP A 321 -9.76 8.85 -18.55
CA TRP A 321 -9.32 10.07 -17.87
C TRP A 321 -8.34 10.87 -18.71
N ASP A 322 -8.42 12.20 -18.61
CA ASP A 322 -7.43 13.07 -19.24
C ASP A 322 -6.05 12.87 -18.60
N ARG A 323 -5.10 12.48 -19.46
CA ARG A 323 -3.71 12.24 -19.08
C ARG A 323 -3.05 13.51 -18.55
N LYS A 324 -3.35 14.69 -19.14
CA LYS A 324 -2.73 15.96 -18.73
C LYS A 324 -3.19 16.37 -17.34
N GLU A 325 -4.49 16.32 -17.07
CA GLU A 325 -5.03 16.60 -15.73
C GLU A 325 -4.45 15.64 -14.68
N LEU A 326 -4.39 14.34 -15.00
CA LEU A 326 -3.87 13.35 -14.07
C LEU A 326 -2.37 13.55 -13.79
N GLN A 327 -1.59 13.91 -14.81
CA GLN A 327 -0.18 14.26 -14.68
C GLN A 327 0.02 15.48 -13.77
N ALA A 328 -0.71 16.57 -14.03
CA ALA A 328 -0.64 17.77 -13.19
C ALA A 328 -0.99 17.47 -11.73
N ARG A 329 -1.98 16.59 -11.52
CA ARG A 329 -2.37 16.13 -10.19
C ARG A 329 -1.28 15.33 -9.48
N LEU A 330 -0.59 14.42 -10.18
CA LEU A 330 0.54 13.66 -9.64
C LEU A 330 1.70 14.59 -9.29
N SER A 331 2.07 15.51 -10.19
CA SER A 331 3.14 16.48 -9.95
C SER A 331 2.88 17.35 -8.72
N ARG A 332 1.61 17.75 -8.49
CA ARG A 332 1.25 18.45 -7.24
C ARG A 332 1.49 17.60 -6.00
N TRP A 333 1.19 16.29 -6.04
CA TRP A 333 1.45 15.41 -4.89
C TRP A 333 2.94 15.15 -4.68
N GLU A 334 3.71 15.04 -5.75
CA GLU A 334 5.17 14.92 -5.71
C GLU A 334 5.80 16.18 -5.08
N ALA A 335 5.39 17.37 -5.53
CA ALA A 335 5.89 18.65 -5.01
C ALA A 335 5.65 18.77 -3.49
N CYS A 336 4.45 18.40 -3.02
CA CYS A 336 4.14 18.35 -1.58
C CYS A 336 5.03 17.37 -0.80
N ARG A 337 5.59 16.35 -1.45
CA ARG A 337 6.38 15.30 -0.80
C ARG A 337 7.89 15.50 -0.94
N LEU A 338 8.34 16.31 -1.90
CA LEU A 338 9.74 16.55 -2.23
C LEU A 338 10.61 16.94 -1.02
N PRO A 339 10.21 17.86 -0.12
CA PRO A 339 11.04 18.21 1.05
C PRO A 339 11.30 17.00 1.96
N SER A 340 10.26 16.19 2.20
CA SER A 340 10.38 14.98 3.03
C SER A 340 11.28 13.92 2.39
N ARG A 341 11.30 13.82 1.05
CA ARG A 341 12.19 12.91 0.31
C ARG A 341 13.64 13.40 0.37
N ARG A 342 13.89 14.69 0.13
CA ARG A 342 15.23 15.29 0.27
C ARG A 342 15.81 15.05 1.66
N SER A 343 15.05 15.33 2.72
CA SER A 343 15.49 15.04 4.09
C SER A 343 15.73 13.55 4.35
N ALA A 344 15.01 12.65 3.66
CA ALA A 344 15.23 11.21 3.79
C ALA A 344 16.57 10.78 3.20
N VAL A 345 16.90 11.28 2.00
CA VAL A 345 18.15 11.00 1.29
C VAL A 345 19.35 11.56 2.06
N LEU A 346 19.24 12.78 2.60
CA LEU A 346 20.29 13.36 3.45
C LEU A 346 20.49 12.55 4.74
N ALA A 347 19.41 12.04 5.33
CA ALA A 347 19.51 11.21 6.52
C ALA A 347 20.10 9.82 6.23
N SER A 348 19.82 9.23 5.06
CA SER A 348 20.41 7.94 4.68
C SER A 348 21.89 8.07 4.34
N THR A 349 22.28 9.12 3.61
CA THR A 349 23.69 9.38 3.27
C THR A 349 24.55 9.62 4.51
N ARG A 350 24.06 10.38 5.49
CA ARG A 350 24.75 10.53 6.79
C ARG A 350 24.99 9.18 7.48
N ARG A 351 23.98 8.31 7.53
CA ARG A 351 24.12 6.99 8.16
C ARG A 351 25.14 6.09 7.46
N LEU A 352 25.21 6.14 6.13
CA LEU A 352 26.21 5.39 5.39
C LEU A 352 27.61 5.92 5.69
N ARG A 353 27.78 7.25 5.77
CA ARG A 353 29.04 7.87 6.16
C ARG A 353 29.45 7.49 7.58
N ASP A 354 28.52 7.51 8.53
CA ASP A 354 28.78 7.19 9.94
C ASP A 354 29.01 5.68 10.19
N ALA A 355 28.57 4.82 9.27
CA ALA A 355 28.80 3.37 9.34
C ALA A 355 30.15 2.95 8.73
N SER A 356 30.74 3.79 7.88
CA SER A 356 32.02 3.56 7.21
C SER A 356 33.33 3.91 7.96
N PRO A 357 33.38 4.62 9.12
CA PRO A 357 34.66 4.98 9.74
C PRO A 357 35.46 3.77 10.23
N GLN A 358 34.77 2.68 10.57
CA GLN A 358 35.43 1.46 11.05
C GLN A 358 36.00 0.60 9.91
N SER A 359 35.50 0.72 8.68
CA SER A 359 36.07 -0.05 7.55
C SER A 359 37.29 0.62 6.94
N GLU A 360 37.35 1.96 6.91
CA GLU A 360 38.55 2.68 6.44
C GLU A 360 39.70 2.54 7.44
N ALA A 361 39.44 2.70 8.74
CA ALA A 361 40.47 2.48 9.76
C ALA A 361 40.95 1.01 9.81
N GLN A 362 40.08 0.03 9.55
CA GLN A 362 40.48 -1.39 9.47
C GLN A 362 41.22 -1.73 8.17
N LEU A 363 40.98 -1.01 7.07
CA LEU A 363 41.73 -1.14 5.83
C LEU A 363 43.12 -0.48 5.96
N GLU A 364 43.22 0.71 6.54
CA GLU A 364 44.51 1.36 6.83
C GLU A 364 45.33 0.58 7.86
N GLU A 365 44.71 0.03 8.92
CA GLU A 365 45.44 -0.80 9.89
C GLU A 365 45.88 -2.16 9.30
N ALA A 366 45.18 -2.67 8.27
CA ALA A 366 45.61 -3.84 7.50
C ALA A 366 46.72 -3.50 6.49
N GLU A 367 46.73 -2.29 5.92
CA GLU A 367 47.80 -1.81 5.03
C GLU A 367 49.10 -1.53 5.82
N VAL A 368 49.01 -0.94 7.01
CA VAL A 368 50.19 -0.65 7.86
C VAL A 368 50.80 -1.92 8.46
N LYS A 369 50.01 -2.98 8.69
CA LYS A 369 50.52 -4.29 9.17
C LYS A 369 51.05 -5.20 8.06
N HIS A 370 50.92 -4.79 6.80
CA HIS A 370 51.48 -5.48 5.63
C HIS A 370 52.38 -4.56 4.80
N ALA A 371 53.19 -3.73 5.47
CA ALA A 371 54.41 -3.22 4.85
C ALA A 371 55.26 -4.44 4.41
N PRO A 372 55.60 -4.57 3.11
CA PRO A 372 56.36 -5.71 2.63
C PRO A 372 57.78 -5.62 3.21
N SER A 373 58.14 -6.59 4.03
CA SER A 373 59.55 -6.98 4.14
C SER A 373 59.98 -7.46 2.75
N ASP A 374 61.06 -6.88 2.23
CA ASP A 374 61.67 -7.06 0.89
C ASP A 374 62.12 -8.51 0.57
N SER A 375 61.23 -9.50 0.72
CA SER A 375 61.61 -10.91 0.68
C SER A 375 60.81 -11.78 -0.28
N LEU A 376 59.76 -11.32 -0.95
CA LEU A 376 59.00 -12.19 -1.86
C LEU A 376 58.49 -11.48 -3.12
N LEU A 377 59.44 -11.07 -3.95
CA LEU A 377 59.21 -10.63 -5.33
C LEU A 377 59.18 -11.83 -6.29
N VAL A 378 58.37 -12.87 -5.99
CA VAL A 378 57.99 -13.92 -6.95
C VAL A 378 56.60 -14.45 -6.58
N SER A 379 55.60 -14.21 -7.44
CA SER A 379 54.33 -14.97 -7.61
C SER A 379 53.00 -14.19 -7.63
N TRP A 380 52.97 -12.92 -8.07
CA TRP A 380 51.69 -12.25 -8.42
C TRP A 380 51.44 -12.05 -9.91
N GLY A 381 52.06 -12.90 -10.74
CA GLY A 381 51.83 -12.94 -12.19
C GLY A 381 50.96 -14.11 -12.64
N ARG A 382 49.78 -14.35 -12.05
CA ARG A 382 48.85 -15.38 -12.60
C ARG A 382 47.40 -15.36 -12.08
N LEU A 383 46.71 -14.20 -12.04
CA LEU A 383 45.24 -14.23 -11.85
C LEU A 383 44.47 -13.03 -12.40
N VAL A 384 44.89 -12.50 -13.56
CA VAL A 384 44.03 -11.63 -14.38
C VAL A 384 43.87 -12.28 -15.75
N GLY A 385 42.84 -13.11 -15.88
CA GLY A 385 42.57 -13.79 -17.14
C GLY A 385 41.42 -14.77 -17.02
N LYS A 386 40.18 -14.27 -16.93
CA LYS A 386 38.97 -14.91 -17.46
C LYS A 386 37.78 -13.95 -17.38
N LYS A 387 37.72 -13.06 -18.38
CA LYS A 387 36.45 -12.51 -18.88
C LYS A 387 35.68 -13.62 -19.62
N SER A 388 34.36 -13.53 -19.53
CA SER A 388 33.40 -14.01 -20.54
C SER A 388 33.25 -15.52 -20.74
N ARG A 389 32.11 -16.04 -20.29
CA ARG A 389 31.16 -16.90 -21.04
C ARG A 389 30.20 -17.56 -20.05
N PHE A 390 29.00 -17.03 -19.90
CA PHE A 390 27.81 -17.82 -19.56
C PHE A 390 26.58 -17.08 -20.09
N SER A 391 26.32 -17.30 -21.37
CA SER A 391 25.03 -17.12 -22.00
C SER A 391 24.60 -18.46 -22.59
N ALA A 392 23.31 -18.77 -22.41
CA ALA A 392 22.54 -19.79 -23.13
C ALA A 392 22.84 -21.26 -22.79
N GLN A 393 21.94 -21.88 -22.02
CA GLN A 393 21.31 -23.18 -22.30
C GLN A 393 20.46 -23.57 -21.10
N LEU A 394 19.12 -23.48 -21.23
CA LEU A 394 18.12 -24.33 -20.56
C LEU A 394 16.70 -23.85 -20.88
N TRP A 395 16.33 -23.85 -22.16
CA TRP A 395 14.93 -23.96 -22.59
C TRP A 395 14.90 -24.88 -23.81
N GLY A 396 14.72 -26.18 -23.56
CA GLY A 396 14.42 -27.17 -24.59
C GLY A 396 12.97 -27.06 -25.07
N PRO A 397 12.66 -27.62 -26.25
CA PRO A 397 11.47 -27.28 -27.01
C PRO A 397 10.21 -28.05 -26.60
N ARG A 398 9.10 -27.42 -27.00
CA ARG A 398 7.70 -27.88 -27.02
C ARG A 398 7.56 -29.34 -27.44
N GLY A 399 6.92 -30.14 -26.57
CA GLY A 399 6.25 -31.38 -26.94
C GLY A 399 4.80 -31.10 -27.30
N SER A 400 4.51 -31.05 -28.60
CA SER A 400 3.16 -31.25 -29.13
C SER A 400 2.75 -32.71 -28.91
N ARG A 401 1.61 -32.95 -28.27
CA ARG A 401 0.82 -34.18 -28.53
C ARG A 401 -0.62 -33.78 -28.83
N ARG A 402 -1.03 -34.25 -30.01
CA ARG A 402 -2.36 -34.17 -30.58
C ARG A 402 -3.33 -35.04 -29.79
N LEU A 403 -4.59 -34.62 -29.89
CA LEU A 403 -5.80 -35.43 -29.79
C LEU A 403 -5.69 -36.71 -30.63
N ALA A 404 -6.18 -37.81 -30.07
CA ALA A 404 -6.81 -38.91 -30.78
C ALA A 404 -7.93 -39.44 -29.87
N ASP A 405 -9.16 -39.31 -30.36
CA ASP A 405 -10.32 -40.21 -30.26
C ASP A 405 -10.52 -41.03 -28.97
N ILE A 406 -11.56 -40.66 -28.20
CA ILE A 406 -12.82 -41.39 -27.90
C ILE A 406 -13.73 -40.45 -27.11
#